data_AF-A0A2D6MF37-F1
#
_entry.id   AF-A0A2D6MF37-F1
#
_cell.length_a   1.000
_cell.length_b   1.000
_cell.length_c   1.000
_cell.angle_alpha   90.00
_cell.angle_beta   90.00
_cell.angle_gamma   90.00
#
_symmetry.space_group_name_H-M   'P 1'
#
loop_
_entity.id
_entity.type
_entity.pdbx_description
1 polymer ?
#
loop_
_entity_poly.entity_id
_entity_poly.type
_entity_poly.pdbx_seq_one_letter_code
_entity_poly.pdbx_strand_id
1 'polypeptide(L)'
;MKTQLLCTFTNKKVLSKTVDKIIDAYDILYNKLFVLRNESDTREMMCTYNIDSSGDIAILSDTISLHRKKQTNTLYTINALNEIIKSCNNGVLDTTYQLEWEGYRNCILLTNDAGLRRIDTSVYEVIYIKVKR
;
A
#
# COMPACT_ATOMS: atom_id res chain seq x y z
N MET A 1 9.14 18.16 -5.58
CA MET A 1 8.98 17.09 -4.59
C MET A 1 8.10 16.01 -5.19
N LYS A 2 8.68 14.87 -5.56
CA LYS A 2 7.95 13.71 -6.07
C LYS A 2 7.61 12.83 -4.86
N THR A 3 6.35 12.49 -4.65
CA THR A 3 5.96 11.66 -3.50
C THR A 3 5.65 10.25 -3.95
N GLN A 4 6.11 9.26 -3.19
CA GLN A 4 5.80 7.86 -3.44
C GLN A 4 5.17 7.22 -2.21
N LEU A 5 4.07 6.50 -2.40
CA LEU A 5 3.43 5.70 -1.36
C LEU A 5 4.02 4.30 -1.38
N LEU A 6 4.67 3.92 -0.29
CA LEU A 6 5.22 2.59 -0.09
C LEU A 6 4.38 1.78 0.88
N CYS A 7 4.46 0.46 0.73
CA CYS A 7 3.86 -0.52 1.61
C CYS A 7 4.85 -1.64 1.90
N THR A 8 5.18 -1.83 3.16
CA THR A 8 6.05 -2.91 3.62
C THR A 8 5.22 -3.97 4.31
N PHE A 9 5.26 -5.19 3.79
CA PHE A 9 4.57 -6.34 4.38
C PHE A 9 5.35 -6.85 5.58
N THR A 10 4.63 -7.15 6.66
CA THR A 10 5.22 -7.64 7.91
C THR A 10 4.21 -8.49 8.67
N ASN A 11 4.56 -8.88 9.89
CA ASN A 11 3.66 -9.59 10.79
C ASN A 11 3.71 -9.00 12.19
N LYS A 12 2.68 -9.32 12.98
CA LYS A 12 2.50 -8.79 14.34
C LYS A 12 3.72 -9.00 15.25
N LYS A 13 4.49 -10.08 15.08
CA LYS A 13 5.63 -10.41 15.96
C LYS A 13 6.84 -9.50 15.74
N VAL A 14 7.04 -9.02 14.51
CA VAL A 14 8.21 -8.21 14.12
C VAL A 14 7.86 -6.78 13.73
N LEU A 15 6.59 -6.38 13.87
CA LEU A 15 6.07 -5.06 13.49
C LEU A 15 6.94 -3.90 13.99
N SER A 16 7.30 -3.88 15.28
CA SER A 16 8.16 -2.81 15.85
C SER A 16 9.48 -2.69 15.10
N LYS A 17 10.16 -3.82 14.86
CA LYS A 17 11.44 -3.84 14.13
C LYS A 17 11.27 -3.40 12.68
N THR A 18 10.15 -3.73 12.04
CA THR A 18 9.85 -3.25 10.69
C THR A 18 9.66 -1.74 10.68
N VAL A 19 8.93 -1.18 11.65
CA VAL A 19 8.72 0.26 11.77
C VAL A 19 10.05 0.98 11.99
N ASP A 20 10.91 0.49 12.89
CA ASP A 20 12.23 1.08 13.13
C ASP A 20 13.07 1.11 11.85
N LYS A 21 13.13 -0.01 11.10
CA LYS A 21 13.82 -0.07 9.81
C LYS A 21 13.27 0.92 8.78
N ILE A 22 11.96 1.11 8.75
CA ILE A 22 11.31 2.04 7.82
C ILE A 22 11.68 3.49 8.17
N ILE A 23 11.64 3.84 9.47
CA ILE A 23 11.99 5.18 9.96
C ILE A 23 13.48 5.48 9.75
N ASP A 24 14.35 4.49 9.92
CA ASP A 24 15.80 4.64 9.70
C ASP A 24 16.15 4.76 8.22
N ALA A 25 15.38 4.11 7.33
CA ALA A 25 15.67 4.09 5.90
C ALA A 25 15.09 5.27 5.11
N TYR A 26 14.03 5.92 5.63
CA TYR A 26 13.25 6.88 4.85
C TYR A 26 12.88 8.14 5.62
N ASP A 27 12.99 9.28 4.93
CA ASP A 27 12.33 10.53 5.34
C ASP A 27 10.82 10.44 5.08
N ILE A 28 10.07 10.07 6.11
CA ILE A 28 8.62 9.83 5.99
C ILE A 28 7.85 11.15 6.01
N LEU A 29 7.17 11.41 4.89
CA LEU A 29 6.33 12.58 4.69
C LEU A 29 5.10 12.55 5.60
N TYR A 30 4.64 13.74 5.95
CA TYR A 30 3.47 13.98 6.81
C TYR A 30 3.60 13.43 8.23
N ASN A 31 4.78 12.94 8.64
CA ASN A 31 5.06 12.39 9.96
C ASN A 31 4.10 11.27 10.37
N LYS A 32 3.58 10.50 9.40
CA LYS A 32 2.58 9.47 9.62
C LYS A 32 2.91 8.19 8.87
N LEU A 33 2.86 7.09 9.61
CA LEU A 33 2.87 5.72 9.07
C LEU A 33 1.60 5.03 9.53
N PHE A 34 0.88 4.40 8.60
CA PHE A 34 -0.33 3.65 8.91
C PHE A 34 -0.02 2.16 8.94
N VAL A 35 -0.38 1.50 10.03
CA VAL A 35 -0.35 0.05 10.14
C VAL A 35 -1.74 -0.47 9.79
N LEU A 36 -1.82 -1.26 8.74
CA LEU A 36 -3.01 -1.96 8.32
C LEU A 36 -2.92 -3.42 8.75
N ARG A 37 -4.05 -4.01 9.10
CA ARG A 37 -4.17 -5.44 9.43
C ARG A 37 -4.99 -6.12 8.35
N ASN A 38 -4.57 -7.32 7.92
CA ASN A 38 -5.38 -8.17 7.07
C ASN A 38 -6.57 -8.72 7.88
N GLU A 39 -7.78 -8.57 7.34
CA GLU A 39 -9.01 -9.07 7.98
C GLU A 39 -9.11 -10.60 7.98
N SER A 40 -8.56 -11.26 6.97
CA SER A 40 -8.58 -12.72 6.85
C SER A 40 -7.49 -13.41 7.67
N ASP A 41 -6.33 -12.77 7.84
CA ASP A 41 -5.25 -13.26 8.72
C ASP A 41 -4.68 -12.11 9.56
N THR A 42 -5.18 -11.99 10.79
CA THR A 42 -4.79 -10.93 11.73
C THR A 42 -3.32 -10.94 12.16
N ARG A 43 -2.54 -11.95 11.75
CA ARG A 43 -1.08 -11.99 11.96
C ARG A 43 -0.34 -11.19 10.90
N GLU A 44 -0.91 -11.06 9.70
CA GLU A 44 -0.36 -10.27 8.60
C GLU A 44 -0.66 -8.77 8.81
N MET A 45 0.37 -7.96 8.65
CA MET A 45 0.32 -6.52 8.83
C MET A 45 0.99 -5.82 7.64
N MET A 46 0.57 -4.60 7.36
CA MET A 46 1.14 -3.77 6.29
C MET A 46 1.42 -2.37 6.80
N CYS A 47 2.65 -1.92 6.69
CA CYS A 47 3.03 -0.55 7.02
C CYS A 47 3.00 0.30 5.76
N THR A 48 2.15 1.32 5.73
CA THR A 48 2.05 2.24 4.58
C THR A 48 2.50 3.65 4.97
N TYR A 49 3.33 4.25 4.12
CA TYR A 49 3.99 5.52 4.40
C TYR A 49 4.37 6.23 3.11
N ASN A 50 4.39 7.57 3.14
CA ASN A 50 4.80 8.38 1.99
C ASN A 50 6.23 8.84 2.18
N ILE A 51 7.02 8.84 1.11
CA ILE A 51 8.41 9.30 1.12
C ILE A 51 8.63 10.34 0.02
N ASP A 52 9.67 11.17 0.17
CA ASP A 52 10.19 11.97 -0.95
C ASP A 52 11.00 11.08 -1.88
N SER A 53 10.53 10.94 -3.12
CA SER A 53 11.13 10.14 -4.17
C SER A 53 11.86 10.97 -5.22
N SER A 54 12.41 12.11 -4.82
CA SER A 54 13.19 12.98 -5.70
C SER A 54 14.66 12.51 -5.85
N GLY A 55 15.14 11.59 -5.00
CA GLY A 55 16.49 10.99 -5.09
C GLY A 55 16.49 9.47 -5.31
N ASP A 56 17.68 8.88 -5.34
CA ASP A 56 17.85 7.42 -5.41
C ASP A 56 17.45 6.78 -4.09
N ILE A 57 16.39 5.96 -4.12
CA ILE A 57 15.85 5.29 -2.95
C ILE A 57 16.07 3.79 -3.08
N ALA A 58 16.76 3.21 -2.10
CA ALA A 58 16.79 1.76 -1.94
C ALA A 58 15.43 1.26 -1.43
N ILE A 59 14.80 0.35 -2.16
CA ILE A 59 13.57 -0.30 -1.72
C ILE A 59 13.93 -1.42 -0.73
N LEU A 60 13.39 -1.33 0.49
CA LEU A 60 13.55 -2.39 1.49
C LEU A 60 12.93 -3.71 1.00
N SER A 61 13.44 -4.82 1.54
CA SER A 61 12.81 -6.13 1.32
C SER A 61 11.34 -6.12 1.75
N ASP A 62 10.51 -6.86 1.03
CA ASP A 62 9.06 -6.94 1.26
C ASP A 62 8.32 -5.59 1.15
N THR A 63 8.92 -4.61 0.47
CA THR A 63 8.32 -3.30 0.19
C THR A 63 7.92 -3.18 -1.27
N ILE A 64 6.71 -2.66 -1.50
CA ILE A 64 6.21 -2.33 -2.84
C ILE A 64 5.72 -0.88 -2.90
N SER A 65 5.67 -0.35 -4.12
CA SER A 65 5.02 0.92 -4.40
C SER A 65 3.53 0.70 -4.65
N LEU A 66 2.70 1.55 -4.06
CA LEU A 66 1.25 1.55 -4.22
C LEU A 66 0.73 2.90 -4.71
N HIS A 67 -0.46 2.86 -5.29
CA HIS A 67 -1.31 4.01 -5.55
C HIS A 67 -2.51 3.95 -4.61
N ARG A 68 -3.24 5.07 -4.49
CA ARG A 68 -4.38 5.18 -3.57
C ARG A 68 -5.58 5.86 -4.20
N LYS A 69 -6.73 5.19 -4.15
CA LYS A 69 -8.04 5.84 -4.32
C LYS A 69 -8.50 6.32 -2.94
N LYS A 70 -8.38 7.62 -2.70
CA LYS A 70 -8.65 8.22 -1.38
C LYS A 70 -10.10 7.99 -0.89
N GLN A 71 -11.09 8.14 -1.78
CA GLN A 71 -12.52 8.06 -1.46
C GLN A 71 -12.92 6.73 -0.81
N THR A 72 -12.36 5.62 -1.29
CA THR A 72 -12.70 4.26 -0.86
C THR A 72 -11.61 3.66 0.03
N ASN A 73 -10.55 4.41 0.32
CA ASN A 73 -9.37 3.91 1.01
C ASN A 73 -8.80 2.62 0.36
N THR A 74 -8.83 2.56 -0.97
CA THR A 74 -8.30 1.44 -1.74
C THR A 74 -6.84 1.72 -2.08
N LEU A 75 -5.97 0.74 -1.82
CA LEU A 75 -4.57 0.74 -2.25
C LEU A 75 -4.41 -0.24 -3.40
N TYR A 76 -3.57 0.08 -4.38
CA TYR A 76 -3.41 -0.80 -5.55
C TYR A 76 -2.08 -0.62 -6.25
N THR A 77 -1.59 -1.67 -6.92
CA THR A 77 -0.54 -1.56 -7.93
C THR A 77 -1.18 -1.28 -9.31
N ILE A 78 -0.41 -0.69 -10.24
CA ILE A 78 -0.88 -0.46 -11.60
C ILE A 78 -1.25 -1.77 -12.31
N ASN A 79 -0.50 -2.85 -12.04
CA ASN A 79 -0.82 -4.16 -12.60
C ASN A 79 -2.17 -4.66 -12.12
N ALA A 80 -2.48 -4.52 -10.82
CA ALA A 80 -3.79 -4.89 -10.28
C ALA A 80 -4.93 -4.05 -10.88
N LEU A 81 -4.69 -2.75 -11.06
CA LEU A 81 -5.65 -1.86 -11.73
C LEU A 81 -5.94 -2.32 -13.15
N ASN A 82 -4.91 -2.63 -13.94
CA ASN A 82 -5.05 -3.07 -15.32
C ASN A 82 -5.82 -4.40 -15.42
N GLU A 83 -5.55 -5.35 -14.53
CA GLU A 83 -6.28 -6.62 -14.49
C GLU A 83 -7.75 -6.44 -14.14
N ILE A 84 -8.07 -5.54 -13.20
CA ILE A 84 -9.46 -5.21 -12.87
C ILE A 84 -10.16 -4.55 -14.05
N ILE A 85 -9.52 -3.58 -14.72
CA ILE A 85 -10.10 -2.93 -15.90
C ILE A 85 -10.41 -3.97 -16.97
N LYS A 86 -9.46 -4.85 -17.31
CA LYS A 86 -9.70 -5.93 -18.28
C LYS A 86 -10.87 -6.81 -17.84
N SER A 87 -10.91 -7.23 -16.57
CA SER A 87 -12.00 -8.07 -16.06
C SER A 87 -13.37 -7.40 -16.15
N CYS A 88 -13.44 -6.08 -15.93
CA CYS A 88 -14.68 -5.31 -16.00
C CYS A 88 -15.04 -4.85 -17.43
N ASN A 89 -14.08 -4.92 -18.36
CA ASN A 89 -14.21 -4.41 -19.72
C ASN A 89 -13.97 -5.51 -20.78
N ASN A 90 -14.48 -6.72 -20.53
CA ASN A 90 -14.47 -7.85 -21.47
C ASN A 90 -13.07 -8.21 -22.01
N GLY A 91 -12.04 -8.11 -21.17
CA GLY A 91 -10.64 -8.40 -21.51
C GLY A 91 -9.87 -7.22 -22.10
N VAL A 92 -10.52 -6.08 -22.34
CA VAL A 92 -9.89 -4.91 -22.99
C VAL A 92 -9.31 -3.97 -21.94
N LEU A 93 -8.01 -3.68 -22.07
CA LEU A 93 -7.36 -2.65 -21.27
C LEU A 93 -7.70 -1.26 -21.85
N ASP A 94 -8.68 -0.59 -21.25
CA ASP A 94 -9.05 0.79 -21.56
C ASP A 94 -8.69 1.69 -20.38
N THR A 95 -7.70 2.57 -20.58
CA THR A 95 -7.22 3.49 -19.53
C THR A 95 -8.21 4.61 -19.20
N THR A 96 -9.26 4.79 -20.01
CA THR A 96 -10.34 5.75 -19.76
C THR A 96 -11.47 5.14 -18.92
N TYR A 97 -11.48 3.81 -18.77
CA TYR A 97 -12.50 3.08 -18.04
C TYR A 97 -12.60 3.54 -16.58
N GLN A 98 -13.81 3.95 -16.17
CA GLN A 98 -14.08 4.34 -14.79
C GLN A 98 -14.51 3.12 -13.98
N LEU A 99 -13.66 2.68 -13.06
CA LEU A 99 -13.99 1.60 -12.14
C LEU A 99 -15.01 2.05 -11.08
N GLU A 100 -15.96 1.17 -10.77
CA GLU A 100 -16.82 1.26 -9.60
C GLU A 100 -16.03 0.95 -8.32
N TRP A 101 -15.34 1.97 -7.79
CA TRP A 101 -14.41 1.83 -6.67
C TRP A 101 -15.05 1.37 -5.36
N GLU A 102 -16.36 1.56 -5.20
CA GLU A 102 -17.10 1.19 -3.98
C GLU A 102 -16.97 -0.32 -3.65
N GLY A 103 -16.85 -1.17 -4.66
CA GLY A 103 -16.61 -2.61 -4.48
C GLY A 103 -15.23 -2.96 -3.90
N TYR A 104 -14.31 -1.99 -3.86
CA TYR A 104 -12.91 -2.17 -3.45
C TYR A 104 -12.56 -1.37 -2.19
N ARG A 105 -13.55 -1.04 -1.36
CA ARG A 105 -13.35 -0.26 -0.14
C ARG A 105 -12.44 -0.98 0.85
N ASN A 106 -11.52 -0.22 1.46
CA ASN A 106 -10.62 -0.69 2.52
C ASN A 106 -9.81 -1.95 2.17
N CYS A 107 -9.27 -2.04 0.96
CA CYS A 107 -8.46 -3.18 0.56
C CYS A 107 -7.17 -2.77 -0.16
N ILE A 108 -6.24 -3.73 -0.24
CA ILE A 108 -5.05 -3.67 -1.08
C ILE A 108 -5.24 -4.62 -2.26
N LEU A 109 -5.09 -4.10 -3.47
CA LEU A 109 -5.21 -4.84 -4.73
C LEU A 109 -3.83 -5.05 -5.33
N LEU A 110 -3.45 -6.32 -5.46
CA LEU A 110 -2.15 -6.78 -5.93
C LEU A 110 -2.33 -7.80 -7.06
N THR A 111 -1.22 -8.21 -7.66
CA THR A 111 -1.17 -9.31 -8.62
C THR A 111 -0.11 -10.30 -8.18
N ASN A 112 -0.36 -11.59 -8.36
CA ASN A 112 0.62 -12.67 -8.23
C ASN A 112 0.48 -13.65 -9.40
N ASP A 113 1.20 -14.77 -9.36
CA ASP A 113 1.17 -15.79 -10.43
C ASP A 113 -0.23 -16.40 -10.66
N ALA A 114 -1.13 -16.31 -9.67
CA ALA A 114 -2.51 -16.77 -9.77
C ALA A 114 -3.49 -15.68 -10.24
N GLY A 115 -3.00 -14.47 -10.52
CA GLY A 115 -3.79 -13.33 -10.99
C GLY A 115 -4.03 -12.27 -9.91
N LEU A 116 -5.22 -11.67 -9.91
CA LEU A 116 -5.58 -10.59 -8.99
C LEU A 116 -5.69 -11.11 -7.55
N ARG A 117 -4.94 -10.49 -6.63
CA ARG A 117 -5.01 -10.74 -5.19
C ARG A 117 -5.60 -9.54 -4.47
N ARG A 118 -6.74 -9.73 -3.82
CA ARG A 118 -7.36 -8.75 -2.93
C ARG A 118 -7.04 -9.08 -1.48
N ILE A 119 -6.65 -8.08 -0.70
CA ILE A 119 -6.47 -8.17 0.74
C ILE A 119 -7.36 -7.13 1.40
N ASP A 120 -8.43 -7.56 2.06
CA ASP A 120 -9.26 -6.66 2.85
C ASP A 120 -8.52 -6.26 4.13
N THR A 121 -8.61 -4.98 4.48
CA THR A 121 -7.81 -4.39 5.54
C THR A 121 -8.61 -3.50 6.47
N SER A 122 -8.20 -3.45 7.73
CA SER A 122 -8.58 -2.38 8.66
C SER A 122 -7.34 -1.62 9.13
N VAL A 123 -7.54 -0.38 9.56
CA VAL A 123 -6.48 0.38 10.23
C VAL A 123 -6.29 -0.21 11.62
N TYR A 124 -5.10 -0.73 11.89
CA TYR A 124 -4.70 -1.23 13.20
C TYR A 124 -4.19 -0.10 14.09
N GLU A 125 -3.29 0.73 13.55
CA GLU A 125 -2.63 1.80 14.28
C GLU A 125 -2.16 2.91 13.33
N VAL A 126 -2.10 4.14 13.83
CA VAL A 126 -1.42 5.25 13.15
C VAL A 126 -0.24 5.66 14.01
N ILE A 127 0.97 5.50 13.47
CA ILE A 127 2.22 5.87 14.13
C ILE A 127 2.59 7.28 13.71
N TYR A 128 2.80 8.15 14.70
CA TYR A 128 3.21 9.53 14.51
C TYR A 128 4.72 9.66 14.73
N ILE A 129 5.43 10.10 13.70
CA ILE A 129 6.89 10.19 13.73
C ILE A 129 7.28 11.55 14.31
N LYS A 130 8.05 11.53 15.40
CA LYS A 130 8.59 12.75 15.98
C LYS A 130 9.79 13.18 15.16
N VAL A 131 9.69 14.34 14.50
CA VAL A 131 10.85 14.99 13.89
C VAL A 131 11.83 15.34 15.01
N LYS A 132 13.05 14.78 14.97
CA LYS A 132 14.15 15.32 15.79
C LYS A 132 14.41 16.74 15.28
N ARG A 133 14.03 17.73 16.08
CA ARG A 133 14.44 19.12 15.89
C ARG A 133 15.93 19.26 16.16
#